data_AF-A0AA38Q0Q4-F1
#
_entry.id   AF-A0AA38Q0Q4-F1
#
_cell.length_a   1.000
_cell.length_b   1.000
_cell.length_c   1.000
_cell.angle_alpha   90.00
_cell.angle_beta   90.00
_cell.angle_gamma   90.00
#
_symmetry.space_group_name_H-M   'P 1'
#
loop_
_entity.id
_entity.type
_entity.pdbx_description
1 polymer ?
#
loop_
_entity_poly.entity_id
_entity_poly.type
_entity_poly.pdbx_seq_one_letter_code
_entity_poly.pdbx_strand_id
1 'polypeptide(L)'
;MIAPGGLFLCVLYNNSCCPNSVFHWHTDTFTIRVCAIRDIPAGEEISINYCSVLDSAAERAQSLAPYGILSCTCSPSCSDPALAKISDERRARFKKPIVLHPPAGRSGPGATWVQPALTRLRELEEENLQAADEYRRTLYQLVNIYCFLHDVDKVLFYAHKLDTVCRAMDRSKEVDKNLLTRQGVKHTAGWQTGMLNQAKPYANARYANAVDDGVRLIQGKLHVDCSLAI
;
A
#
# COMPACT_ATOMS: atom_id res chain seq x y z
N MET A 1 -4.32 24.93 6.65
CA MET A 1 -3.66 26.13 6.09
C MET A 1 -2.19 25.82 5.94
N ILE A 2 -1.76 25.50 4.72
CA ILE A 2 -0.34 25.56 4.34
C ILE A 2 -0.16 27.00 3.84
N ALA A 3 0.81 27.74 4.37
CA ALA A 3 1.08 29.10 3.90
C ALA A 3 1.43 29.04 2.41
N PRO A 4 0.76 29.84 1.54
CA PRO A 4 1.12 29.91 0.13
C PRO A 4 2.47 30.63 0.03
N GLY A 5 3.54 29.93 -0.37
CA GLY A 5 4.84 30.55 -0.66
C GLY A 5 6.03 30.07 0.17
N GLY A 6 5.91 29.01 0.96
CA GLY A 6 7.09 28.36 1.56
C GLY A 6 7.85 27.54 0.51
N LEU A 7 8.89 28.11 -0.09
CA LEU A 7 9.84 27.38 -0.94
C LEU A 7 10.67 26.42 -0.06
N PHE A 8 10.09 25.27 0.31
CA PHE A 8 10.76 24.27 1.13
C PHE A 8 11.46 23.22 0.26
N LEU A 9 12.59 22.74 0.79
CA LEU A 9 13.73 22.08 0.14
C LEU A 9 13.50 20.72 -0.56
N CYS A 10 12.29 20.41 -1.08
CA CYS A 10 12.12 19.22 -1.94
C CYS A 10 12.92 19.30 -3.26
N VAL A 11 13.47 20.47 -3.59
CA VAL A 11 14.27 20.76 -4.79
C VAL A 11 15.54 19.90 -4.95
N LEU A 12 15.96 19.16 -3.92
CA LEU A 12 17.16 18.30 -3.98
C LEU A 12 16.88 16.85 -4.42
N TYR A 13 15.63 16.40 -4.39
CA TYR A 13 15.30 15.02 -4.77
C TYR A 13 14.72 14.99 -6.19
N ASN A 14 15.17 14.04 -6.99
CA ASN A 14 14.59 13.84 -8.30
C ASN A 14 13.26 13.08 -8.22
N ASN A 15 12.41 13.34 -9.20
CA ASN A 15 11.12 12.65 -9.34
C ASN A 15 11.32 11.24 -9.94
N SER A 16 10.61 10.29 -9.35
CA SER A 16 10.36 8.98 -9.94
C SER A 16 8.88 8.63 -9.83
N CYS A 17 8.30 8.11 -10.91
CA CYS A 17 6.94 7.53 -10.92
C CYS A 17 6.87 6.17 -10.21
N CYS A 18 8.02 5.66 -9.73
CA CYS A 18 8.24 4.42 -9.00
C CYS A 18 9.25 4.67 -7.86
N PRO A 19 8.97 5.59 -6.92
CA PRO A 19 9.97 6.13 -6.00
C PRO A 19 10.47 5.10 -5.00
N ASN A 20 11.71 5.25 -4.53
CA ASN A 20 12.31 4.40 -3.49
C ASN A 20 12.25 5.02 -2.07
N SER A 21 11.76 6.26 -1.97
CA SER A 21 11.53 6.94 -0.70
C SER A 21 10.19 7.70 -0.69
N VAL A 22 9.71 7.99 0.52
CA VAL A 22 8.53 8.81 0.79
C VAL A 22 8.94 9.97 1.69
N PHE A 23 8.21 11.09 1.63
CA PHE A 23 8.47 12.23 2.49
C PHE A 23 7.23 12.67 3.26
N HIS A 24 7.45 13.17 4.48
CA HIS A 24 6.41 13.67 5.36
C HIS A 24 6.80 15.00 5.97
N TRP A 25 5.85 15.93 5.98
CA TRP A 25 6.00 17.21 6.66
C TRP A 25 5.49 17.10 8.11
N HIS A 26 6.37 17.42 9.05
CA HIS A 26 6.08 17.42 10.48
C HIS A 26 5.93 18.86 10.96
N THR A 27 4.69 19.30 11.20
CA THR A 27 4.38 20.67 11.63
C THR A 27 4.88 20.95 13.05
N ASP A 28 4.89 19.95 13.91
CA ASP A 28 5.34 20.02 15.31
C ASP A 28 6.84 20.32 15.43
N THR A 29 7.65 19.73 14.56
CA THR A 29 9.12 19.95 14.53
C THR A 29 9.57 20.84 13.39
N PHE A 30 8.65 21.30 12.53
CA PHE A 30 8.91 22.10 11.33
C PHE A 30 9.97 21.47 10.42
N THR A 31 9.89 20.15 10.22
CA THR A 31 10.90 19.36 9.48
C THR A 31 10.26 18.50 8.41
N ILE A 32 10.99 18.27 7.31
CA ILE A 32 10.69 17.19 6.35
C ILE A 32 11.47 15.95 6.77
N ARG A 33 10.81 14.80 6.85
CA ARG A 33 11.46 13.49 6.97
C ARG A 33 11.32 12.74 5.66
N VAL A 34 12.44 12.26 5.14
CA VAL A 34 12.48 11.39 3.97
C VAL A 34 12.88 10.00 4.44
N CYS A 35 12.03 9.02 4.14
CA CYS A 35 12.19 7.65 4.61
C CYS A 35 12.24 6.71 3.40
N ALA A 36 13.21 5.79 3.37
CA ALA A 36 13.23 4.72 2.40
C ALA A 36 11.97 3.83 2.56
N ILE A 37 11.31 3.49 1.45
CA ILE A 37 10.13 2.62 1.43
C ILE A 37 10.46 1.18 1.01
N ARG A 38 11.67 0.98 0.48
CA ARG A 38 12.27 -0.28 0.09
C ARG A 38 13.78 -0.19 0.27
N ASP A 39 14.47 -1.32 0.16
CA ASP A 39 15.93 -1.35 0.16
C ASP A 39 16.48 -0.53 -1.02
N ILE A 40 17.48 0.30 -0.75
CA ILE A 40 18.15 1.16 -1.74
C ILE A 40 19.62 0.71 -1.81
N PRO A 41 20.04 0.09 -2.93
CA PRO A 41 21.44 -0.27 -3.16
C PRO A 41 22.38 0.94 -3.04
N ALA A 42 23.62 0.68 -2.60
CA ALA A 42 24.64 1.73 -2.53
C ALA A 42 24.89 2.33 -3.91
N GLY A 43 24.81 3.67 -4.01
CA GLY A 43 24.96 4.40 -5.26
C GLY A 43 23.68 4.56 -6.08
N GLU A 44 22.56 3.93 -5.70
CA GLU A 44 21.26 4.26 -6.27
C GLU A 44 20.79 5.63 -5.76
N GLU A 45 20.24 6.44 -6.67
CA GLU A 45 19.70 7.74 -6.35
C GLU A 45 18.44 7.63 -5.48
N ILE A 46 18.35 8.45 -4.42
CA ILE A 46 17.13 8.58 -3.62
C ILE A 46 16.13 9.45 -4.38
N SER A 47 14.95 8.89 -4.66
CA SER A 47 13.89 9.55 -5.43
C SER A 47 12.56 9.56 -4.69
N ILE A 48 11.78 10.62 -4.92
CA ILE A 48 10.40 10.79 -4.43
C ILE A 48 9.45 10.96 -5.62
N ASN A 49 8.14 10.97 -5.39
CA ASN A 49 7.15 11.22 -6.45
C ASN A 49 6.54 12.63 -6.35
N TYR A 50 6.46 13.33 -7.47
CA TYR A 50 5.78 14.63 -7.61
C TYR A 50 4.37 14.52 -8.18
N CYS A 51 3.99 13.32 -8.61
CA CYS A 51 2.66 13.00 -9.13
C CYS A 51 2.07 11.79 -8.39
N SER A 52 0.78 11.54 -8.62
CA SER A 52 0.14 10.31 -8.17
C SER A 52 0.71 9.11 -8.94
N VAL A 53 1.35 8.19 -8.21
CA VAL A 53 2.03 7.04 -8.81
C VAL A 53 1.06 6.03 -9.45
N LEU A 54 -0.25 6.14 -9.22
CA LEU A 54 -1.24 5.26 -9.84
C LEU A 54 -1.94 5.87 -11.06
N ASP A 55 -1.63 7.10 -11.41
CA ASP A 55 -2.19 7.71 -12.63
C ASP A 55 -1.55 7.13 -13.88
N SER A 56 -2.23 7.27 -15.02
CA SER A 56 -1.72 6.84 -16.32
C SER A 56 -0.47 7.62 -16.71
N ALA A 57 0.32 7.10 -17.66
CA ALA A 57 1.53 7.79 -18.12
C ALA A 57 1.23 9.22 -18.63
N ALA A 58 0.10 9.42 -19.30
CA ALA A 58 -0.34 10.72 -19.78
C ALA A 58 -0.69 11.69 -18.63
N GLU A 59 -1.46 11.23 -17.64
CA GLU A 59 -1.83 12.03 -16.46
C GLU A 59 -0.60 12.37 -15.60
N ARG A 60 0.34 11.42 -15.46
CA ARG A 60 1.62 11.68 -14.77
C ARG A 60 2.43 12.73 -15.53
N ALA A 61 2.56 12.63 -16.85
CA ALA A 61 3.27 13.63 -17.66
C ALA A 61 2.63 15.03 -17.52
N GLN A 62 1.30 15.11 -17.53
CA GLN A 62 0.58 16.38 -17.30
C GLN A 62 0.86 16.96 -15.90
N SER A 63 0.84 16.12 -14.86
CA SER A 63 1.11 16.53 -13.48
C SER A 63 2.57 16.96 -13.26
N LEU A 64 3.48 16.44 -14.09
CA LEU A 64 4.91 16.70 -14.02
C LEU A 64 5.35 17.94 -14.83
N ALA A 65 4.54 18.38 -15.80
CA ALA A 65 4.84 19.53 -16.65
C ALA A 65 5.09 20.85 -15.88
N PRO A 66 4.33 21.20 -14.81
CA PRO A 66 4.60 22.40 -14.00
C PRO A 66 5.99 22.41 -13.33
N TYR A 67 6.58 21.23 -13.11
CA TYR A 67 7.93 21.06 -12.57
C TYR A 67 9.02 21.09 -13.65
N GLY A 68 8.67 21.36 -14.92
CA GLY A 68 9.60 21.34 -16.05
C GLY A 68 9.95 19.94 -16.57
N ILE A 69 9.29 18.89 -16.07
CA ILE A 69 9.53 17.51 -16.48
C ILE A 69 8.58 17.15 -17.62
N LEU A 70 9.02 17.40 -18.86
CA LEU A 70 8.21 17.19 -20.07
C LEU A 70 8.24 15.75 -20.60
N SER A 71 9.30 15.00 -20.30
CA SER A 71 9.45 13.60 -20.68
C SER A 71 10.09 12.84 -19.53
N CYS A 72 9.27 12.12 -18.76
CA CYS A 72 9.75 11.31 -17.66
C CYS A 72 10.27 9.96 -18.19
N THR A 73 11.50 9.60 -17.82
CA THR A 73 12.14 8.34 -18.23
C THR A 73 12.58 7.49 -17.03
N CYS A 74 12.05 7.77 -15.84
CA CYS A 74 12.46 7.13 -14.58
C CYS A 74 12.28 5.60 -14.55
N SER A 75 11.44 5.05 -15.42
CA SER A 75 11.16 3.64 -15.51
C SER A 75 10.61 3.27 -16.89
N PRO A 76 10.61 1.99 -17.25
CA PRO A 76 9.97 1.53 -18.49
C PRO A 76 8.49 1.89 -18.60
N SER A 77 7.78 2.09 -17.48
CA SER A 77 6.38 2.55 -17.50
C SER A 77 6.20 4.00 -17.95
N CYS A 78 7.31 4.75 -18.10
CA CYS A 78 7.31 6.12 -18.60
C CYS A 78 8.07 6.26 -19.92
N SER A 79 9.12 5.45 -20.16
CA SER A 79 9.97 5.55 -21.36
C SER A 79 9.56 4.64 -22.52
N ASP A 80 8.86 3.52 -22.27
CA ASP A 80 8.46 2.56 -23.30
C ASP A 80 6.93 2.57 -23.47
N PRO A 81 6.37 2.91 -24.65
CA PRO A 81 4.93 2.98 -24.87
C PRO A 81 4.17 1.67 -24.63
N ALA A 82 4.75 0.52 -24.94
CA ALA A 82 4.10 -0.77 -24.76
C ALA A 82 4.04 -1.15 -23.28
N LEU A 83 5.14 -0.93 -22.55
CA LEU A 83 5.20 -1.17 -21.10
C LEU A 83 4.39 -0.14 -20.31
N ALA A 84 4.34 1.11 -20.77
CA ALA A 84 3.47 2.15 -20.22
C ALA A 84 2.00 1.73 -20.28
N LYS A 85 1.54 1.19 -21.42
CA LYS A 85 0.16 0.70 -21.54
C LYS A 85 -0.16 -0.42 -20.55
N ILE A 86 0.75 -1.40 -20.40
CA ILE A 86 0.58 -2.50 -19.44
C ILE A 86 0.54 -1.96 -18.01
N SER A 87 1.43 -1.01 -17.68
CA SER A 87 1.48 -0.36 -16.38
C SER A 87 0.21 0.44 -16.10
N ASP A 88 -0.32 1.16 -17.08
CA ASP A 88 -1.56 1.93 -16.93
C ASP A 88 -2.76 1.02 -16.66
N GLU A 89 -2.86 -0.12 -17.34
CA GLU A 89 -3.89 -1.14 -17.07
C GLU A 89 -3.77 -1.73 -15.65
N ARG A 90 -2.54 -2.00 -15.18
CA ARG A 90 -2.26 -2.46 -13.82
C ARG A 90 -2.63 -1.40 -12.78
N ARG A 91 -2.14 -0.17 -12.94
CA ARG A 91 -2.39 0.97 -12.04
C ARG A 91 -3.89 1.30 -11.94
N ALA A 92 -4.61 1.28 -13.06
CA ALA A 92 -6.07 1.44 -13.06
C ALA A 92 -6.79 0.33 -12.27
N ARG A 93 -6.29 -0.91 -12.31
CA ARG A 93 -6.81 -2.02 -11.51
C ARG A 93 -6.49 -1.85 -10.02
N PHE A 94 -5.32 -1.33 -9.65
CA PHE A 94 -4.94 -1.11 -8.26
C PHE A 94 -5.84 -0.11 -7.54
N LYS A 95 -6.30 0.94 -8.25
CA LYS A 95 -7.28 1.92 -7.72
C LYS A 95 -8.58 1.27 -7.23
N LYS A 96 -8.95 0.09 -7.76
CA LYS A 96 -10.15 -0.65 -7.34
C LYS A 96 -9.82 -1.55 -6.12
N PRO A 97 -10.61 -1.51 -5.04
CA PRO A 97 -10.44 -2.44 -3.91
C PRO A 97 -10.53 -3.91 -4.35
N ILE A 98 -9.73 -4.79 -3.72
CA ILE A 98 -9.95 -6.23 -3.83
C ILE A 98 -10.97 -6.64 -2.76
N VAL A 99 -12.02 -7.32 -3.18
CA VAL A 99 -12.95 -8.02 -2.28
C VAL A 99 -12.55 -9.49 -2.26
N LEU A 100 -12.36 -10.04 -1.06
CA LEU A 100 -11.90 -11.41 -0.84
C LEU A 100 -12.93 -12.14 0.01
N HIS A 101 -13.39 -13.29 -0.49
CA HIS A 101 -14.42 -14.09 0.17
C HIS A 101 -13.81 -15.38 0.71
N PRO A 102 -13.57 -15.49 2.02
CA PRO A 102 -13.10 -16.74 2.61
C PRO A 102 -14.18 -17.83 2.48
N PRO A 103 -13.81 -19.07 2.09
CA PRO A 103 -14.76 -20.16 2.00
C PRO A 103 -15.24 -20.59 3.40
N ALA A 104 -16.47 -21.09 3.46
CA ALA A 104 -17.02 -21.67 4.69
C ALA A 104 -16.28 -22.97 5.05
N GLY A 105 -15.89 -23.11 6.32
CA GLY A 105 -15.27 -24.33 6.84
C GLY A 105 -13.75 -24.37 6.67
N ARG A 106 -13.17 -25.58 6.67
CA ARG A 106 -11.72 -25.76 6.54
C ARG A 106 -11.28 -25.37 5.14
N SER A 107 -10.47 -24.31 5.05
CA SER A 107 -9.73 -24.01 3.83
C SER A 107 -8.71 -25.12 3.62
N GLY A 108 -8.84 -25.86 2.51
CA GLY A 108 -7.84 -26.85 2.12
C GLY A 108 -6.49 -26.21 1.77
N PRO A 109 -5.42 -27.00 1.63
CA PRO A 109 -4.14 -26.51 1.15
C PRO A 109 -4.33 -25.89 -0.25
N GLY A 110 -3.91 -24.64 -0.41
CA GLY A 110 -4.03 -23.90 -1.68
C GLY A 110 -5.23 -22.95 -1.75
N ALA A 111 -5.35 -22.03 -0.78
CA ALA A 111 -6.38 -21.00 -0.71
C ALA A 111 -6.43 -20.10 -1.97
N THR A 112 -7.06 -20.57 -3.05
CA THR A 112 -7.14 -19.90 -4.36
C THR A 112 -7.79 -18.54 -4.27
N TRP A 113 -8.72 -18.36 -3.33
CA TRP A 113 -9.38 -17.09 -3.04
C TRP A 113 -8.41 -16.00 -2.56
N VAL A 114 -7.19 -16.35 -2.12
CA VAL A 114 -6.14 -15.41 -1.68
C VAL A 114 -5.30 -14.90 -2.87
N GLN A 115 -5.32 -15.60 -4.01
CA GLN A 115 -4.50 -15.30 -5.19
C GLN A 115 -4.65 -13.87 -5.71
N PRO A 116 -5.83 -13.22 -5.70
CA PRO A 116 -5.93 -11.83 -6.14
C PRO A 116 -5.05 -10.87 -5.32
N ALA A 117 -4.96 -11.06 -4.00
CA ALA A 117 -4.11 -10.24 -3.14
C ALA A 117 -2.62 -10.51 -3.34
N LEU A 118 -2.23 -11.79 -3.46
CA LEU A 118 -0.84 -12.17 -3.76
C LEU A 118 -0.39 -11.64 -5.12
N THR A 119 -1.26 -11.75 -6.13
CA THR A 119 -1.00 -11.24 -7.48
C THR A 119 -0.82 -9.73 -7.46
N ARG A 120 -1.73 -9.00 -6.80
CA ARG A 120 -1.59 -7.54 -6.66
C ARG A 120 -0.31 -7.14 -5.95
N LEU A 121 0.04 -7.81 -4.85
CA LEU A 121 1.27 -7.51 -4.11
C LEU A 121 2.50 -7.68 -5.01
N ARG A 122 2.57 -8.81 -5.75
CA ARG A 122 3.66 -9.09 -6.69
C ARG A 122 3.74 -8.02 -7.78
N GLU A 123 2.63 -7.68 -8.42
CA GLU A 123 2.63 -6.69 -9.50
C GLU A 123 3.03 -5.28 -9.01
N LEU A 124 2.64 -4.90 -7.78
CA LEU A 124 3.09 -3.66 -7.15
C LEU A 124 4.60 -3.66 -6.87
N GLU A 125 5.19 -4.81 -6.51
CA GLU A 125 6.63 -4.96 -6.30
C GLU A 125 7.41 -4.95 -7.62
N GLU A 126 6.91 -5.64 -8.64
CA GLU A 126 7.47 -5.61 -10.01
C GLU A 126 7.51 -4.19 -10.57
N GLU A 127 6.50 -3.36 -10.27
CA GLU A 127 6.45 -1.96 -10.70
C GLU A 127 7.09 -0.98 -9.72
N ASN A 128 7.69 -1.45 -8.63
CA ASN A 128 8.35 -0.58 -7.65
C ASN A 128 7.40 0.49 -7.07
N LEU A 129 6.16 0.09 -6.77
CA LEU A 129 5.06 0.94 -6.27
C LEU A 129 4.82 0.79 -4.75
N GLN A 130 5.85 0.47 -3.97
CA GLN A 130 5.73 0.29 -2.52
C GLN A 130 5.29 1.58 -1.78
N ALA A 131 5.48 2.76 -2.40
CA ALA A 131 5.00 4.05 -1.92
C ALA A 131 3.49 4.28 -2.10
N ALA A 132 2.77 3.41 -2.83
CA ALA A 132 1.32 3.52 -2.99
C ALA A 132 0.57 3.00 -1.75
N ASP A 133 -0.54 3.64 -1.35
CA ASP A 133 -1.34 3.18 -0.21
C ASP A 133 -1.96 1.80 -0.48
N GLU A 134 -2.14 1.44 -1.75
CA GLU A 134 -2.57 0.14 -2.25
C GLU A 134 -1.62 -0.99 -1.86
N TYR A 135 -0.31 -0.71 -1.82
CA TYR A 135 0.69 -1.68 -1.35
C TYR A 135 0.48 -2.01 0.13
N ARG A 136 0.39 -0.97 0.96
CA ARG A 136 0.09 -1.07 2.39
C ARG A 136 -1.25 -1.77 2.64
N ARG A 137 -2.31 -1.41 1.91
CA ARG A 137 -3.63 -2.04 2.02
C ARG A 137 -3.59 -3.52 1.66
N THR A 138 -2.87 -3.89 0.60
CA THR A 138 -2.73 -5.28 0.16
C THR A 138 -1.98 -6.11 1.21
N LEU A 139 -0.90 -5.57 1.79
CA LEU A 139 -0.20 -6.20 2.92
C LEU A 139 -1.12 -6.42 4.12
N TYR A 140 -1.89 -5.40 4.52
CA TYR A 140 -2.84 -5.51 5.61
C TYR A 140 -3.91 -6.60 5.35
N GLN A 141 -4.41 -6.70 4.11
CA GLN A 141 -5.33 -7.77 3.72
C GLN A 141 -4.66 -9.15 3.87
N LEU A 142 -3.44 -9.32 3.38
CA LEU A 142 -2.71 -10.59 3.50
C LEU A 142 -2.46 -10.98 4.96
N VAL A 143 -2.10 -10.02 5.82
CA VAL A 143 -1.96 -10.26 7.27
C VAL A 143 -3.26 -10.79 7.86
N ASN A 144 -4.40 -10.15 7.58
CA ASN A 144 -5.70 -10.61 8.09
C ASN A 144 -6.11 -11.99 7.56
N ILE A 145 -5.84 -12.26 6.29
CA ILE A 145 -6.10 -13.55 5.65
C ILE A 145 -5.28 -14.65 6.32
N TYR A 146 -3.99 -14.44 6.52
CA TYR A 146 -3.15 -15.47 7.13
C TYR A 146 -3.38 -15.60 8.63
N CYS A 147 -3.86 -14.54 9.30
CA CYS A 147 -4.40 -14.67 10.66
C CYS A 147 -5.63 -15.59 10.66
N PHE A 148 -6.56 -15.40 9.72
CA PHE A 148 -7.75 -16.24 9.57
C PHE A 148 -7.41 -17.69 9.20
N LEU A 149 -6.38 -17.91 8.38
CA LEU A 149 -5.91 -19.24 7.98
C LEU A 149 -5.00 -19.91 9.03
N HIS A 150 -4.68 -19.21 10.13
CA HIS A 150 -3.76 -19.66 11.17
C HIS A 150 -2.33 -19.97 10.67
N ASP A 151 -1.90 -19.32 9.60
CA ASP A 151 -0.55 -19.45 9.04
C ASP A 151 0.38 -18.40 9.67
N VAL A 152 0.91 -18.73 10.86
CA VAL A 152 1.71 -17.80 11.67
C VAL A 152 2.95 -17.30 10.92
N ASP A 153 3.60 -18.15 10.12
CA ASP A 153 4.82 -17.76 9.41
C ASP A 153 4.52 -16.70 8.35
N LYS A 154 3.43 -16.87 7.58
CA LYS A 154 2.99 -15.85 6.62
C LYS A 154 2.48 -14.60 7.30
N VAL A 155 1.79 -14.71 8.44
CA VAL A 155 1.39 -13.53 9.22
C VAL A 155 2.60 -12.69 9.57
N LEU A 156 3.62 -13.30 10.19
CA LEU A 156 4.83 -12.58 10.59
C LEU A 156 5.55 -11.97 9.39
N PHE A 157 5.70 -12.71 8.29
CA PHE A 157 6.33 -12.23 7.08
C PHE A 157 5.66 -10.95 6.55
N TYR A 158 4.34 -10.97 6.35
CA TYR A 158 3.62 -9.81 5.83
C TYR A 158 3.44 -8.69 6.87
N ALA A 159 3.35 -9.02 8.17
CA ALA A 159 3.21 -8.04 9.23
C ALA A 159 4.49 -7.22 9.43
N HIS A 160 5.67 -7.85 9.37
CA HIS A 160 6.94 -7.13 9.38
C HIS A 160 7.10 -6.23 8.15
N LYS A 161 6.74 -6.73 6.96
CA LYS A 161 6.75 -5.91 5.74
C LYS A 161 5.82 -4.70 5.85
N LEU A 162 4.62 -4.91 6.41
CA LEU A 162 3.65 -3.85 6.67
C LEU A 162 4.18 -2.84 7.70
N ASP A 163 4.82 -3.29 8.77
CA ASP A 163 5.39 -2.42 9.81
C ASP A 163 6.45 -1.48 9.22
N THR A 164 7.36 -1.99 8.39
CA THR A 164 8.34 -1.18 7.67
C THR A 164 7.67 -0.09 6.83
N VAL A 165 6.64 -0.44 6.05
CA VAL A 165 5.90 0.51 5.22
C VAL A 165 5.16 1.54 6.06
N CYS A 166 4.48 1.13 7.12
CA CYS A 166 3.73 2.04 8.00
C CYS A 166 4.64 3.05 8.71
N ARG A 167 5.84 2.61 9.14
CA ARG A 167 6.86 3.50 9.73
C ARG A 167 7.39 4.50 8.71
N ALA A 168 7.71 4.04 7.50
CA ALA A 168 8.21 4.91 6.45
C ALA A 168 7.17 5.96 6.02
N MET A 169 5.90 5.56 5.90
CA MET A 169 4.78 6.43 5.52
C MET A 169 4.27 7.35 6.65
N ASP A 170 4.97 7.38 7.79
CA ASP A 170 4.65 8.18 8.99
C ASP A 170 3.15 8.14 9.37
N ARG A 171 2.55 6.96 9.29
CA ARG A 171 1.13 6.81 9.64
C ARG A 171 1.02 6.63 11.14
N SER A 172 0.26 7.52 11.77
CA SER A 172 -0.01 7.57 13.22
C SER A 172 -0.56 6.29 13.85
N LYS A 173 -0.90 5.26 13.06
CA LYS A 173 -1.29 3.94 13.53
C LYS A 173 -0.17 2.95 13.22
N GLU A 174 0.64 2.66 14.24
CA GLU A 174 1.55 1.51 14.22
C GLU A 174 0.75 0.23 13.92
N VAL A 175 1.43 -0.76 13.32
CA VAL A 175 0.88 -2.11 13.22
C VAL A 175 0.67 -2.65 14.64
N ASP A 176 -0.46 -3.33 14.89
CA ASP A 176 -0.69 -3.99 16.17
C ASP A 176 0.50 -4.91 16.49
N LYS A 177 1.20 -4.63 17.60
CA LYS A 177 2.41 -5.35 18.03
C LYS A 177 2.14 -6.84 18.24
N ASN A 178 0.89 -7.23 18.48
CA ASN A 178 0.50 -8.64 18.54
C ASN A 178 0.75 -9.36 17.21
N LEU A 179 0.60 -8.67 16.07
CA LEU A 179 0.83 -9.23 14.73
C LEU A 179 2.31 -9.51 14.45
N LEU A 180 3.22 -8.95 15.24
CA LEU A 180 4.68 -9.08 15.08
C LEU A 180 5.29 -10.21 15.93
N THR A 181 4.48 -10.96 16.68
CA THR A 181 4.97 -12.06 17.52
C THR A 181 4.14 -13.32 17.35
N ARG A 182 4.80 -14.50 17.38
CA ARG A 182 4.13 -15.81 17.26
C ARG A 182 3.01 -16.01 18.28
N GLN A 183 3.20 -15.48 19.49
CA GLN A 183 2.22 -15.62 20.56
C GLN A 183 1.10 -14.58 20.43
N GLY A 184 1.43 -13.33 20.10
CA GLY A 184 0.46 -12.25 19.95
C GLY A 184 -0.56 -12.52 18.85
N VAL A 185 -0.14 -13.11 17.72
CA VAL A 185 -1.03 -13.39 16.57
C VAL A 185 -2.27 -14.19 16.98
N LYS A 186 -2.14 -15.10 17.96
CA LYS A 186 -3.24 -15.95 18.45
C LYS A 186 -4.35 -15.18 19.18
N HIS A 187 -4.03 -13.98 19.65
CA HIS A 187 -4.97 -13.10 20.36
C HIS A 187 -5.66 -12.09 19.44
N THR A 188 -5.34 -12.09 18.14
CA THR A 188 -5.91 -11.15 17.18
C THR A 188 -7.33 -11.53 16.76
N ALA A 189 -8.14 -10.54 16.39
CA ALA A 189 -9.51 -10.76 15.92
C ALA A 189 -9.56 -11.66 14.67
N GLY A 190 -8.60 -11.53 13.77
CA GLY A 190 -8.49 -12.38 12.57
C GLY A 190 -8.29 -13.85 12.93
N TRP A 191 -7.43 -14.15 13.91
CA TRP A 191 -7.22 -15.51 14.41
C TRP A 191 -8.49 -16.12 15.01
N GLN A 192 -9.15 -15.38 15.90
CA GLN A 192 -10.39 -15.82 16.54
C GLN A 192 -11.49 -16.07 15.51
N THR A 193 -11.61 -15.20 14.51
CA THR A 193 -12.56 -15.37 13.40
C THR A 193 -12.29 -16.63 12.59
N GLY A 194 -11.02 -16.94 12.32
CA GLY A 194 -10.60 -18.20 11.68
C GLY A 194 -10.99 -19.44 12.49
N MET A 195 -10.80 -19.41 13.81
CA MET A 195 -11.22 -20.50 14.71
C MET A 195 -12.74 -20.72 14.65
N LEU A 196 -13.51 -19.64 14.69
CA LEU A 196 -14.97 -19.71 14.59
C LEU A 196 -15.41 -20.26 13.23
N ASN A 197 -14.75 -19.90 12.13
CA ASN A 197 -15.08 -20.39 10.79
C ASN A 197 -14.87 -21.89 10.66
N GLN A 198 -13.80 -22.41 11.26
CA GLN A 198 -13.51 -23.84 11.28
C GLN A 198 -14.51 -24.61 12.15
N ALA A 199 -14.93 -24.03 13.28
CA ALA A 199 -15.86 -24.67 14.22
C ALA A 199 -17.33 -24.59 13.78
N LYS A 200 -17.76 -23.49 13.16
CA LYS A 200 -19.16 -23.22 12.75
C LYS A 200 -19.23 -22.49 11.40
N PRO A 201 -19.12 -23.22 10.27
CA PRO A 201 -19.00 -22.64 8.92
C PRO A 201 -20.13 -21.70 8.50
N TYR A 202 -21.36 -21.89 9.00
CA TYR A 202 -22.56 -21.17 8.56
C TYR A 202 -22.87 -19.88 9.33
N ALA A 203 -22.18 -19.58 10.44
CA ALA A 203 -22.44 -18.39 11.25
C ALA A 203 -21.73 -17.12 10.72
N ASN A 204 -20.66 -17.26 9.94
CA ASN A 204 -19.78 -16.17 9.54
C ASN A 204 -20.17 -15.45 8.23
N ALA A 205 -21.13 -15.98 7.47
CA ALA A 205 -21.64 -15.29 6.26
C ALA A 205 -22.24 -13.91 6.57
N ARG A 206 -22.70 -13.68 7.81
CA ARG A 206 -23.17 -12.36 8.29
C ARG A 206 -22.03 -11.44 8.76
N TYR A 207 -20.87 -11.97 9.16
CA TYR A 207 -19.73 -11.17 9.66
C TYR A 207 -18.82 -10.65 8.55
N ALA A 208 -18.79 -11.30 7.38
CA ALA A 208 -18.04 -10.81 6.22
C ALA A 208 -18.47 -9.39 5.78
N ASN A 209 -19.75 -9.04 5.98
CA ASN A 209 -20.28 -7.70 5.71
C ASN A 209 -19.81 -6.64 6.73
N ALA A 210 -19.47 -7.04 7.96
CA ALA A 210 -18.99 -6.11 9.00
C ALA A 210 -17.50 -5.73 8.82
N VAL A 211 -16.70 -6.59 8.17
CA VAL A 211 -15.34 -6.23 7.75
C VAL A 211 -15.39 -5.23 6.58
N ASP A 212 -16.44 -5.30 5.77
CA ASP A 212 -16.73 -4.31 4.71
C ASP A 212 -17.06 -2.93 5.32
N ASP A 213 -17.78 -2.89 6.46
CA ASP A 213 -17.97 -1.66 7.23
C ASP A 213 -16.68 -1.15 7.90
N GLY A 214 -15.76 -2.04 8.28
CA GLY A 214 -14.41 -1.69 8.75
C GLY A 214 -13.51 -1.11 7.65
N VAL A 215 -13.65 -1.59 6.41
CA VAL A 215 -13.00 -1.02 5.23
C VAL A 215 -13.62 0.33 4.86
N ARG A 216 -14.95 0.48 4.98
CA ARG A 216 -15.66 1.77 4.82
C ARG A 216 -15.29 2.79 5.90
N LEU A 217 -15.06 2.37 7.15
CA LEU A 217 -14.62 3.25 8.23
C LEU A 217 -13.20 3.83 8.03
N ILE A 218 -12.37 3.18 7.21
CA ILE A 218 -11.05 3.70 6.82
C ILE A 218 -11.15 4.55 5.54
N GLN A 219 -12.12 4.29 4.66
CA GLN A 219 -12.38 5.11 3.46
C GLN A 219 -13.15 6.41 3.75
N GLY A 220 -13.87 6.51 4.87
CA GLY A 220 -14.71 7.67 5.22
C GLY A 220 -13.98 8.92 5.74
N LYS A 221 -12.65 8.90 5.89
CA LYS A 221 -11.86 10.07 6.31
C LYS A 221 -10.49 10.11 5.63
N LEU A 222 -10.48 10.14 4.30
CA LEU A 222 -9.32 10.59 3.52
C LEU A 222 -9.81 11.05 2.14
N HIS A 223 -10.69 12.05 2.14
CA HIS A 223 -10.79 12.96 1.01
C HIS A 223 -9.77 14.07 1.29
N VAL A 224 -8.54 13.84 0.86
CA VAL A 224 -7.61 14.94 0.62
C VAL A 224 -7.45 14.96 -0.88
N ASP A 225 -8.21 15.86 -1.49
CA ASP A 225 -7.99 16.30 -2.86
C ASP A 225 -6.51 16.71 -2.97
N CYS A 226 -5.70 15.90 -3.64
CA CYS A 226 -4.35 16.30 -4.04
C CYS A 226 -4.37 17.24 -5.26
N SER A 227 -5.55 17.65 -5.70
CA SER A 227 -5.80 18.55 -6.84
C SER A 227 -5.80 20.04 -6.48
N LEU A 228 -5.57 20.39 -5.21
CA LEU A 228 -5.51 21.77 -4.72
C LEU A 228 -4.30 21.96 -3.81
N ALA A 229 -3.12 21.70 -4.35
CA ALA A 229 -1.86 22.22 -3.84
C ALA A 229 -0.94 22.47 -5.03
N ILE A 230 -0.98 23.72 -5.49
CA ILE A 230 -0.33 24.34 -6.66
C ILE A 230 -1.21 24.32 -7.92
#